data_AF-B1VHH8-F1
#
_entry.id   AF-B1VHH8-F1
#
_cell.length_a   1.000
_cell.length_b   1.000
_cell.length_c   1.000
_cell.angle_alpha   90.00
_cell.angle_beta   90.00
_cell.angle_gamma   90.00
#
_symmetry.space_group_name_H-M   'P 1'
#
loop_
_entity.id
_entity.type
_entity.pdbx_description
1 polymer ?
#
loop_
_entity_poly.entity_id
_entity_poly.type
_entity_poly.pdbx_seq_one_letter_code
_entity_poly.pdbx_strand_id
1 'polypeptide(L)'
;MLTKVLSIKGIGLLHGAKTEKPNFFRKATLLYAENGRGKSTFASLLTSCSTADAELIEERATIDAGVEPSAELMFGNSAARYEDAAWSGYKPNIIVYDGNFVNNNVHSGMEVTSSQRANLLDFALGVNAVRARADEARATDRAKTAGQLVKSLKEELQALTKDEMSLPQFRALSEDAKIDEKISDAEQRLEAIKKSRRNQAQATAANIPFSRVEYRLDFFTPEPHA
;
A
#
# COMPACT_ATOMS: atom_id res chain seq x y z
N MET A 1 -22.49 -9.78 27.71
CA MET A 1 -23.84 -9.69 27.10
C MET A 1 -24.13 -8.22 26.86
N LEU A 2 -24.72 -7.85 25.72
CA LEU A 2 -25.19 -6.47 25.51
C LEU A 2 -26.26 -6.19 26.57
N THR A 3 -26.16 -5.06 27.26
CA THR A 3 -27.12 -4.63 28.30
C THR A 3 -27.87 -3.38 27.89
N LYS A 4 -27.21 -2.46 27.17
CA LYS A 4 -27.77 -1.16 26.81
C LYS A 4 -27.15 -0.62 25.52
N VAL A 5 -27.96 0.02 24.67
CA VAL A 5 -27.46 0.96 23.67
C VAL A 5 -27.45 2.35 24.32
N LEU A 6 -26.26 2.95 24.46
CA LEU A 6 -26.11 4.29 25.03
C LEU A 6 -26.40 5.36 23.98
N SER A 7 -25.81 5.23 22.79
CA SER A 7 -26.10 6.12 21.67
C SER A 7 -25.78 5.45 20.33
N ILE A 8 -26.53 5.81 19.29
CA ILE A 8 -26.22 5.53 17.89
C ILE A 8 -26.64 6.78 17.09
N LYS A 9 -25.74 7.35 16.31
CA LYS A 9 -25.97 8.57 15.52
C LYS A 9 -25.31 8.44 14.16
N GLY A 10 -25.97 8.91 13.11
CA GLY A 10 -25.37 9.00 11.76
C GLY A 10 -25.14 7.64 11.09
N ILE A 11 -25.81 6.56 11.55
CA ILE A 11 -25.68 5.21 10.98
C ILE A 11 -27.03 4.78 10.39
N GLY A 12 -27.15 4.86 9.07
CA GLY A 12 -28.33 4.54 8.30
C GLY A 12 -29.51 5.40 8.73
N LEU A 13 -30.57 4.76 9.23
CA LEU A 13 -31.76 5.44 9.75
C LEU A 13 -31.72 5.66 11.28
N LEU A 14 -30.62 5.26 11.93
CA LEU A 14 -30.47 5.37 13.38
C LEU A 14 -29.86 6.74 13.72
N HIS A 15 -30.73 7.75 13.82
CA HIS A 15 -30.38 9.11 14.22
C HIS A 15 -30.74 9.36 15.69
N GLY A 16 -29.81 9.05 16.60
CA GLY A 16 -30.02 9.24 18.03
C GLY A 16 -30.75 8.07 18.70
N ALA A 17 -30.62 6.85 18.14
CA ALA A 17 -31.19 5.67 18.76
C ALA A 17 -30.50 5.39 20.11
N LYS A 18 -31.29 5.23 21.16
CA LYS A 18 -30.84 4.95 22.52
C LYS A 18 -31.86 4.07 23.23
N THR A 19 -31.40 3.32 24.22
CA THR A 19 -32.29 2.58 25.13
C THR A 19 -32.45 3.36 26.42
N GLU A 20 -33.68 3.61 26.84
CA GLU A 20 -33.94 4.40 28.06
C GLU A 20 -33.74 3.58 29.33
N LYS A 21 -34.22 2.34 29.34
CA LYS A 21 -34.15 1.47 30.51
C LYS A 21 -32.74 0.90 30.71
N PRO A 22 -32.24 0.85 31.95
CA PRO A 22 -31.05 0.06 32.26
C PRO A 22 -31.34 -1.41 31.99
N ASN A 23 -30.34 -2.15 31.50
CA ASN A 23 -30.46 -3.59 31.18
C ASN A 23 -31.65 -3.89 30.25
N PHE A 24 -31.82 -3.05 29.22
CA PHE A 24 -32.85 -3.22 28.19
C PHE A 24 -32.75 -4.61 27.54
N PHE A 25 -31.53 -5.03 27.21
CA PHE A 25 -31.27 -6.36 26.66
C PHE A 25 -31.17 -7.39 27.78
N ARG A 26 -31.88 -8.50 27.60
CA ARG A 26 -31.87 -9.67 28.48
C ARG A 26 -31.33 -10.89 27.72
N LYS A 27 -31.30 -12.05 28.38
CA LYS A 27 -30.85 -13.32 27.77
C LYS A 27 -31.55 -13.62 26.43
N ALA A 28 -32.83 -13.27 26.33
CA ALA A 28 -33.58 -13.25 25.08
C ALA A 28 -34.28 -11.89 24.95
N THR A 29 -34.21 -11.27 23.78
CA THR A 29 -34.82 -9.96 23.51
C THR A 29 -35.30 -9.95 22.07
N LEU A 30 -36.57 -9.64 21.88
CA LEU A 30 -37.17 -9.48 20.56
C LEU A 30 -37.19 -7.99 20.20
N LEU A 31 -36.48 -7.63 19.14
CA LEU A 31 -36.59 -6.31 18.52
C LEU A 31 -37.47 -6.43 17.29
N TYR A 32 -38.59 -5.71 17.27
CA TYR A 32 -39.51 -5.69 16.14
C TYR A 32 -39.68 -4.28 15.60
N ALA A 33 -39.68 -4.18 14.27
CA ALA A 33 -39.99 -2.96 13.53
C ALA A 33 -40.41 -3.32 12.11
N GLU A 34 -41.07 -2.41 11.41
CA GLU A 34 -41.40 -2.54 9.98
C GLU A 34 -40.15 -2.60 9.10
N ASN A 35 -40.34 -2.96 7.83
CA ASN A 35 -39.27 -2.93 6.84
C ASN A 35 -38.75 -1.50 6.65
N GLY A 36 -37.44 -1.37 6.41
CA GLY A 36 -36.82 -0.05 6.28
C GLY A 36 -36.74 0.76 7.58
N ARG A 37 -36.76 0.12 8.76
CA ARG A 37 -36.62 0.82 10.06
C ARG A 37 -35.25 0.63 10.73
N GLY A 38 -34.23 0.19 9.99
CA GLY A 38 -32.87 0.06 10.52
C GLY A 38 -32.56 -1.25 11.26
N LYS A 39 -33.41 -2.29 11.17
CA LYS A 39 -33.13 -3.62 11.77
C LYS A 39 -31.82 -4.22 11.26
N SER A 40 -31.64 -4.26 9.93
CA SER A 40 -30.42 -4.76 9.29
C SER A 40 -29.21 -3.86 9.57
N THR A 41 -29.42 -2.55 9.71
CA THR A 41 -28.40 -1.59 10.13
C THR A 41 -27.89 -1.90 11.53
N PHE A 42 -28.78 -2.20 12.47
CA PHE A 42 -28.41 -2.61 13.81
C PHE A 42 -27.66 -3.94 13.83
N ALA A 43 -28.06 -4.92 13.00
CA ALA A 43 -27.32 -6.17 12.83
C ALA A 43 -25.89 -5.93 12.31
N SER A 44 -25.74 -5.06 11.30
CA SER A 44 -24.43 -4.68 10.74
C SER A 44 -23.55 -3.98 11.78
N LEU A 45 -24.13 -3.10 12.61
CA LEU A 45 -23.44 -2.44 13.72
C LEU A 45 -22.88 -3.45 14.74
N LEU A 46 -23.68 -4.47 15.11
CA LEU A 46 -23.24 -5.52 16.02
C LEU A 46 -22.12 -6.39 15.43
N THR A 47 -22.20 -6.69 14.13
CA THR A 47 -21.11 -7.38 13.41
C THR A 47 -19.83 -6.55 13.43
N SER A 48 -19.91 -5.27 13.03
CA SER A 48 -18.80 -4.31 13.04
C SER A 48 -18.13 -4.21 14.42
N CYS A 49 -18.93 -4.13 15.50
CA CYS A 49 -18.43 -4.09 16.87
C CYS A 49 -17.62 -5.34 17.26
N SER A 50 -18.04 -6.52 16.79
CA SER A 50 -17.39 -7.80 17.07
C SER A 50 -16.10 -7.99 16.26
N THR A 51 -16.12 -7.60 14.99
CA THR A 51 -14.99 -7.78 14.06
C THR A 51 -13.98 -6.65 14.14
N ALA A 52 -14.36 -5.48 14.69
CA ALA A 52 -13.65 -4.21 14.58
C ALA A 52 -13.52 -3.71 13.13
N ASP A 53 -14.50 -4.04 12.29
CA ASP A 53 -14.54 -3.65 10.88
C ASP A 53 -15.38 -2.38 10.71
N ALA A 54 -14.70 -1.24 10.52
CA ALA A 54 -15.34 0.06 10.38
C ALA A 54 -16.09 0.24 9.06
N GLU A 55 -15.69 -0.46 8.00
CA GLU A 55 -16.27 -0.33 6.66
C GLU A 55 -17.78 -0.62 6.66
N LEU A 56 -18.20 -1.59 7.48
CA LEU A 56 -19.61 -1.93 7.68
C LEU A 56 -20.47 -0.78 8.20
N ILE A 57 -19.89 0.19 8.92
CA ILE A 57 -20.55 1.39 9.41
C ILE A 57 -20.45 2.52 8.39
N GLU A 58 -19.26 2.74 7.82
CA GLU A 58 -19.00 3.80 6.84
C GLU A 58 -19.86 3.66 5.58
N GLU A 59 -20.03 2.44 5.05
CA GLU A 59 -20.96 2.16 3.94
C GLU A 59 -22.41 2.55 4.24
N ARG A 60 -22.75 2.65 5.52
CA ARG A 60 -24.08 2.96 6.03
C ARG A 60 -24.11 4.33 6.70
N ALA A 61 -23.11 5.19 6.50
CA ALA A 61 -23.15 6.56 6.96
C ALA A 61 -24.40 7.25 6.40
N THR A 62 -25.10 8.02 7.23
CA THR A 62 -26.29 8.73 6.74
C THR A 62 -25.89 9.85 5.78
N ILE A 63 -26.47 9.80 4.57
CA ILE A 63 -26.36 10.86 3.57
C ILE A 63 -26.97 12.17 4.11
N ASP A 64 -26.33 13.31 3.83
CA ASP A 64 -26.75 14.67 4.18
C ASP A 64 -26.93 15.00 5.67
N ALA A 65 -26.56 14.09 6.58
CA ALA A 65 -26.44 14.43 7.99
C ALA A 65 -25.03 14.99 8.22
N GLY A 66 -24.90 16.28 8.58
CA GLY A 66 -23.63 16.86 9.07
C GLY A 66 -23.21 16.30 10.44
N VAL A 67 -23.40 15.00 10.66
CA VAL A 67 -23.20 14.26 11.89
C VAL A 67 -22.39 13.03 11.56
N GLU A 68 -21.17 12.99 12.09
CA GLU A 68 -20.27 11.84 11.95
C GLU A 68 -20.91 10.57 12.57
N PRO A 69 -20.78 9.41 11.89
CA PRO A 69 -21.20 8.13 12.41
C PRO A 69 -20.59 7.84 13.79
N SER A 70 -21.43 7.61 14.79
CA SER A 70 -20.97 7.27 16.14
C SER A 70 -21.91 6.29 16.83
N ALA A 71 -21.34 5.39 17.63
CA ALA A 71 -22.11 4.43 18.41
C ALA A 71 -21.44 4.11 19.74
N GLU A 72 -22.24 3.90 20.78
CA GLU A 72 -21.77 3.47 22.09
C GLU A 72 -22.68 2.38 22.64
N LEU A 73 -22.08 1.21 22.86
CA LEU A 73 -22.76 -0.02 23.27
C LEU A 73 -22.21 -0.48 24.63
N MET A 74 -23.11 -0.79 25.57
CA MET A 74 -22.75 -1.28 26.90
C MET A 74 -22.91 -2.79 26.99
N PHE A 75 -21.88 -3.47 27.45
CA PHE A 75 -21.82 -4.91 27.69
C PHE A 75 -21.54 -5.19 29.17
N GLY A 76 -22.60 -5.33 29.97
CA GLY A 76 -22.46 -5.40 31.42
C GLY A 76 -21.97 -4.06 31.95
N ASN A 77 -20.72 -4.02 32.44
CA ASN A 77 -20.06 -2.81 32.93
C ASN A 77 -18.98 -2.27 31.97
N SER A 78 -18.83 -2.88 30.79
CA SER A 78 -17.80 -2.52 29.82
C SER A 78 -18.43 -1.89 28.59
N ALA A 79 -17.88 -0.77 28.11
CA ALA A 79 -18.39 -0.07 26.93
C ALA A 79 -17.52 -0.34 25.70
N ALA A 80 -18.18 -0.49 24.54
CA ALA A 80 -17.57 -0.46 23.21
C ALA A 80 -18.03 0.81 22.51
N ARG A 81 -17.10 1.55 21.91
CA ARG A 81 -17.37 2.85 21.29
C ARG A 81 -16.83 2.90 19.88
N TYR A 82 -17.66 3.42 18.97
CA TYR A 82 -17.30 3.74 17.60
C TYR A 82 -17.34 5.25 17.42
N GLU A 83 -16.17 5.84 17.16
CA GLU A 83 -15.96 7.24 16.85
C GLU A 83 -14.72 7.32 15.93
N ASP A 84 -14.62 8.37 15.10
CA ASP A 84 -13.48 8.60 14.20
C ASP A 84 -13.10 7.38 13.32
N ALA A 85 -14.11 6.74 12.73
CA ALA A 85 -13.98 5.56 11.88
C ALA A 85 -13.28 4.34 12.53
N ALA A 86 -13.30 4.24 13.87
CA ALA A 86 -12.65 3.14 14.58
C ALA A 86 -13.43 2.69 15.82
N TRP A 87 -13.34 1.39 16.13
CA TRP A 87 -13.82 0.84 17.39
C TRP A 87 -12.75 0.93 18.48
N SER A 88 -13.17 1.33 19.67
CA SER A 88 -12.36 1.40 20.89
C SER A 88 -13.10 0.80 22.09
N GLY A 89 -12.33 0.48 23.14
CA GLY A 89 -12.85 -0.07 24.39
C GLY A 89 -13.04 -1.59 24.34
N TYR A 90 -14.16 -2.07 24.87
CA TYR A 90 -14.45 -3.49 24.99
C TYR A 90 -14.69 -4.14 23.63
N LYS A 91 -14.04 -5.27 23.36
CA LYS A 91 -14.28 -6.09 22.15
C LYS A 91 -15.20 -7.26 22.49
N PRO A 92 -16.51 -7.18 22.20
CA PRO A 92 -17.44 -8.25 22.51
C PRO A 92 -17.28 -9.41 21.52
N ASN A 93 -17.54 -10.64 21.97
CA ASN A 93 -17.73 -11.78 21.09
C ASN A 93 -19.22 -11.87 20.71
N ILE A 94 -19.59 -11.37 19.54
CA ILE A 94 -20.96 -11.39 19.01
C ILE A 94 -20.97 -12.16 17.69
N ILE A 95 -21.96 -13.04 17.54
CA ILE A 95 -22.25 -13.73 16.29
C ILE A 95 -23.61 -13.23 15.79
N VAL A 96 -23.65 -12.78 14.54
CA VAL A 96 -24.84 -12.22 13.90
C VAL A 96 -25.25 -13.12 12.74
N TYR A 97 -26.51 -13.55 12.73
CA TYR A 97 -27.10 -14.38 11.69
C TYR A 97 -28.13 -13.56 10.90
N ASP A 98 -27.64 -12.63 10.06
CA ASP A 98 -28.49 -11.76 9.23
C ASP A 98 -28.57 -12.25 7.77
N GLY A 99 -29.24 -11.46 6.91
CA GLY A 99 -29.36 -11.79 5.49
C GLY A 99 -28.00 -11.92 4.79
N ASN A 100 -26.99 -11.14 5.19
CA ASN A 100 -25.64 -11.25 4.64
C ASN A 100 -24.98 -12.57 5.04
N PHE A 101 -25.12 -12.98 6.31
CA PHE A 101 -24.66 -14.28 6.76
C PHE A 101 -25.30 -15.41 5.94
N VAL A 102 -26.62 -15.36 5.76
CA VAL A 102 -27.36 -16.36 4.99
C VAL A 102 -26.92 -16.37 3.54
N ASN A 103 -26.84 -15.23 2.87
CA ASN A 103 -26.42 -15.13 1.47
C ASN A 103 -25.00 -15.66 1.23
N ASN A 104 -24.10 -15.40 2.18
CA ASN A 104 -22.69 -15.74 2.05
C ASN A 104 -22.37 -17.18 2.44
N ASN A 105 -23.16 -17.79 3.35
CA ASN A 105 -22.81 -19.05 3.99
C ASN A 105 -23.90 -20.13 3.91
N VAL A 106 -25.16 -19.80 3.60
CA VAL A 106 -26.30 -20.73 3.65
C VAL A 106 -26.86 -20.96 2.25
N HIS A 107 -27.05 -22.22 1.89
CA HIS A 107 -27.53 -22.63 0.56
C HIS A 107 -29.02 -22.33 0.37
N SER A 108 -29.37 -21.18 -0.20
CA SER A 108 -30.75 -20.90 -0.63
C SER A 108 -30.98 -21.40 -2.06
N GLY A 109 -31.10 -22.73 -2.22
CA GLY A 109 -31.84 -23.50 -3.24
C GLY A 109 -31.75 -23.22 -4.77
N MET A 110 -31.44 -22.01 -5.25
CA MET A 110 -31.58 -21.66 -6.68
C MET A 110 -30.24 -21.60 -7.41
N GLU A 111 -29.15 -21.22 -6.75
CA GLU A 111 -27.81 -21.28 -7.31
C GLU A 111 -26.77 -21.42 -6.20
N VAL A 112 -25.84 -22.37 -6.34
CA VAL A 112 -24.74 -22.60 -5.40
C VAL A 112 -23.45 -22.20 -6.09
N THR A 113 -22.92 -21.04 -5.72
CA THR A 113 -21.65 -20.56 -6.28
C THR A 113 -20.46 -21.30 -5.66
N SER A 114 -19.33 -21.31 -6.37
CA SER A 114 -18.06 -21.78 -5.80
C SER A 114 -17.63 -20.98 -4.57
N SER A 115 -17.88 -19.66 -4.56
CA SER A 115 -17.60 -18.79 -3.41
C SER A 115 -18.42 -19.14 -2.17
N GLN A 116 -19.71 -19.44 -2.32
CA GLN A 116 -20.58 -19.86 -1.21
C GLN A 116 -20.11 -21.18 -0.58
N ARG A 117 -19.64 -22.14 -1.39
CA ARG A 117 -19.06 -23.39 -0.88
C ARG A 117 -17.77 -23.16 -0.10
N ALA A 118 -16.90 -22.29 -0.59
CA ALA A 118 -15.67 -21.92 0.12
C ALA A 118 -15.99 -21.25 1.47
N ASN A 119 -16.93 -20.31 1.49
CA ASN A 119 -17.32 -19.60 2.71
C ASN A 119 -17.97 -20.53 3.74
N LEU A 120 -18.83 -21.47 3.34
CA LEU A 120 -19.40 -22.45 4.25
C LEU A 120 -18.31 -23.37 4.85
N LEU A 121 -17.32 -23.76 4.05
CA LEU A 121 -16.18 -24.53 4.56
C LEU A 121 -15.36 -23.70 5.55
N ASP A 122 -15.09 -22.44 5.25
CA ASP A 122 -14.40 -21.52 6.18
C ASP A 122 -15.19 -21.35 7.49
N PHE A 123 -16.53 -21.25 7.41
CA PHE A 123 -17.39 -21.25 8.59
C PHE A 123 -17.28 -22.55 9.39
N ALA A 124 -17.31 -23.71 8.73
CA ALA A 124 -17.21 -25.03 9.38
C ALA A 124 -15.82 -25.27 10.01
N LEU A 125 -14.76 -24.76 9.40
CA LEU A 125 -13.39 -24.80 9.92
C LEU A 125 -13.22 -23.87 11.14
N GLY A 126 -14.03 -22.82 11.22
CA GLY A 126 -14.06 -21.87 12.32
C GLY A 126 -13.04 -20.75 12.19
N VAL A 127 -13.32 -19.64 12.88
CA VAL A 127 -12.62 -18.35 12.74
C VAL A 127 -11.10 -18.47 12.97
N ASN A 128 -10.65 -19.37 13.84
CA ASN A 128 -9.23 -19.54 14.13
C ASN A 128 -8.47 -20.19 12.96
N ALA A 129 -9.04 -21.22 12.33
CA ALA A 129 -8.40 -21.90 11.20
C ALA A 129 -8.33 -20.97 9.97
N VAL A 130 -9.40 -20.21 9.72
CA VAL A 130 -9.45 -19.22 8.64
C VAL A 130 -8.44 -18.10 8.86
N ARG A 131 -8.33 -17.58 10.10
CA ARG A 131 -7.31 -16.57 10.44
C ARG A 131 -5.90 -17.09 10.27
N ALA A 132 -5.60 -18.29 10.76
CA ALA A 132 -4.28 -18.90 10.62
C ALA A 132 -3.89 -19.05 9.14
N ARG A 133 -4.82 -19.49 8.28
CA ARG A 133 -4.61 -19.58 6.83
C ARG A 133 -4.35 -18.21 6.20
N ALA A 134 -5.12 -17.18 6.59
CA ALA A 134 -4.91 -15.82 6.09
C ALA A 134 -3.56 -15.23 6.55
N ASP A 135 -3.16 -15.50 7.79
CA ASP A 135 -1.86 -15.09 8.34
C ASP A 135 -0.70 -15.77 7.62
N GLU A 136 -0.80 -17.07 7.35
CA GLU A 136 0.17 -17.83 6.56
C GLU A 136 0.31 -17.29 5.13
N ALA A 137 -0.81 -17.03 4.45
CA ALA A 137 -0.81 -16.47 3.10
C ALA A 137 -0.11 -15.09 3.08
N ARG A 138 -0.45 -14.21 4.04
CA ARG A 138 0.21 -12.90 4.19
C ARG A 138 1.71 -13.02 4.49
N ALA A 139 2.10 -13.96 5.34
CA ALA A 139 3.50 -14.19 5.66
C ALA A 139 4.28 -14.69 4.43
N THR A 140 3.67 -15.57 3.64
CA THR A 140 4.24 -16.11 2.40
C THR A 140 4.46 -15.01 1.37
N ASP A 141 3.47 -14.14 1.15
CA ASP A 141 3.59 -13.02 0.22
C ASP A 141 4.67 -12.03 0.67
N ARG A 142 4.74 -11.71 1.97
CA ARG A 142 5.80 -10.86 2.52
C ARG A 142 7.19 -11.47 2.31
N ALA A 143 7.34 -12.78 2.57
CA ALA A 143 8.60 -13.48 2.37
C ALA A 143 9.02 -13.47 0.89
N LYS A 144 8.07 -13.65 -0.04
CA LYS A 144 8.32 -13.57 -1.48
C LYS A 144 8.79 -12.18 -1.89
N THR A 145 8.08 -11.12 -1.48
CA THR A 145 8.44 -9.74 -1.79
C THR A 145 9.79 -9.35 -1.20
N ALA A 146 10.06 -9.71 0.05
CA ALA A 146 11.36 -9.48 0.68
C ALA A 146 12.48 -10.24 -0.04
N GLY A 147 12.25 -11.49 -0.46
CA GLY A 147 13.20 -12.27 -1.23
C GLY A 147 13.53 -11.64 -2.60
N GLN A 148 12.51 -11.11 -3.28
CA GLN A 148 12.70 -10.37 -4.54
C GLN A 148 13.53 -9.10 -4.33
N LEU A 149 13.25 -8.33 -3.28
CA LEU A 149 13.99 -7.12 -2.95
C LEU A 149 15.46 -7.42 -2.58
N VAL A 150 15.70 -8.45 -1.77
CA VAL A 150 17.07 -8.86 -1.43
C VAL A 150 17.83 -9.29 -2.68
N LYS A 151 17.15 -9.99 -3.60
CA LYS A 151 17.76 -10.40 -4.87
C LYS A 151 18.12 -9.19 -5.74
N SER A 152 17.20 -8.23 -5.91
CA SER A 152 17.48 -7.04 -6.72
C SER A 152 18.61 -6.19 -6.14
N LEU A 153 18.59 -5.92 -4.83
CA LEU A 153 19.66 -5.18 -4.14
C LEU A 153 21.01 -5.90 -4.26
N LYS A 154 21.01 -7.24 -4.20
CA LYS A 154 22.23 -8.03 -4.39
C LYS A 154 22.77 -7.89 -5.81
N GLU A 155 21.92 -7.94 -6.83
CA GLU A 155 22.32 -7.74 -8.23
C GLU A 155 22.86 -6.32 -8.46
N GLU A 156 22.22 -5.29 -7.89
CA GLU A 156 22.70 -3.90 -7.94
C GLU A 156 24.08 -3.73 -7.29
N LEU A 157 24.28 -4.31 -6.11
CA LEU A 157 25.58 -4.27 -5.42
C LEU A 157 26.66 -5.03 -6.20
N GLN A 158 26.34 -6.19 -6.76
CA GLN A 158 27.28 -6.94 -7.60
C GLN A 158 27.71 -6.11 -8.83
N ALA A 159 26.77 -5.45 -9.49
CA ALA A 159 27.06 -4.56 -10.62
C ALA A 159 27.98 -3.39 -10.23
N LEU A 160 27.76 -2.78 -9.06
CA LEU A 160 28.62 -1.70 -8.53
C LEU A 160 30.03 -2.18 -8.19
N THR A 161 30.14 -3.38 -7.61
CA THR A 161 31.43 -3.99 -7.25
C THR A 161 32.14 -4.68 -8.42
N LYS A 162 31.52 -4.74 -9.62
CA LYS A 162 32.02 -5.41 -10.82
C LYS A 162 32.52 -6.84 -10.58
N ASP A 163 31.87 -7.57 -9.67
CA ASP A 163 32.26 -8.90 -9.21
C ASP A 163 33.67 -9.02 -8.59
N GLU A 164 34.36 -7.91 -8.31
CA GLU A 164 35.69 -7.90 -7.68
C GLU A 164 35.60 -8.09 -6.15
N MET A 165 34.42 -7.88 -5.57
CA MET A 165 34.20 -7.91 -4.12
C MET A 165 32.90 -8.62 -3.76
N SER A 166 32.97 -9.54 -2.79
CA SER A 166 31.79 -10.25 -2.31
C SER A 166 30.93 -9.38 -1.39
N LEU A 167 29.63 -9.67 -1.31
CA LEU A 167 28.68 -8.95 -0.45
C LEU A 167 29.10 -8.86 1.04
N PRO A 168 29.62 -9.93 1.67
CA PRO A 168 30.14 -9.84 3.04
C PRO A 168 31.34 -8.89 3.17
N GLN A 169 32.22 -8.87 2.17
CA GLN A 169 33.38 -7.95 2.16
C GLN A 169 32.93 -6.50 1.96
N PHE A 170 31.98 -6.26 1.06
CA PHE A 170 31.39 -4.94 0.86
C PHE A 170 30.75 -4.41 2.15
N ARG A 171 29.99 -5.25 2.86
CA ARG A 171 29.34 -4.87 4.13
C ARG A 171 30.34 -4.63 5.27
N ALA A 172 31.55 -5.18 5.19
CA ALA A 172 32.60 -4.99 6.17
C ALA A 172 33.48 -3.75 5.89
N LEU A 173 33.25 -3.04 4.78
CA LEU A 173 33.96 -1.79 4.50
C LEU A 173 33.68 -0.77 5.60
N SER A 174 34.74 -0.22 6.15
CA SER A 174 34.66 0.88 7.10
C SER A 174 34.45 2.19 6.35
N GLU A 175 33.53 3.01 6.83
CA GLU A 175 33.29 4.34 6.27
C GLU A 175 34.53 5.20 6.46
N ASP A 176 35.05 5.74 5.35
CA ASP A 176 36.20 6.65 5.37
C ASP A 176 35.68 8.08 5.54
N ALA A 177 35.98 8.70 6.69
CA ALA A 177 35.54 10.06 7.02
C ALA A 177 36.01 11.14 6.02
N LYS A 178 36.96 10.82 5.13
CA LYS A 178 37.46 11.71 4.07
C LYS A 178 37.08 11.24 2.66
N ILE A 179 36.10 10.35 2.53
CA ILE A 179 35.73 9.79 1.23
C ILE A 179 35.29 10.88 0.24
N ASP A 180 34.53 11.88 0.70
CA ASP A 180 34.05 12.98 -0.14
C ASP A 180 35.20 13.86 -0.65
N GLU A 181 36.20 14.12 0.20
CA GLU A 181 37.41 14.87 -0.20
C GLU A 181 38.20 14.10 -1.27
N LYS A 182 38.32 12.78 -1.11
CA LYS A 182 39.01 11.92 -2.08
C LYS A 182 38.26 11.83 -3.41
N ILE A 183 36.92 11.75 -3.38
CA ILE A 183 36.08 11.78 -4.59
C ILE A 183 36.25 13.11 -5.31
N SER A 184 36.17 14.24 -4.59
CA SER A 184 36.33 15.57 -5.18
C SER A 184 37.71 15.77 -5.84
N ASP A 185 38.79 15.35 -5.18
CA ASP A 185 40.15 15.43 -5.75
C ASP A 185 40.29 14.53 -7.00
N ALA A 186 39.74 13.32 -6.97
CA ALA A 186 39.75 12.43 -8.13
C ALA A 186 38.98 13.01 -9.33
N GLU A 187 37.81 13.59 -9.11
CA GLU A 187 37.02 14.27 -10.14
C GLU A 187 37.76 15.46 -10.74
N GLN A 188 38.39 16.29 -9.89
CA GLN A 188 39.18 17.43 -10.35
C GLN A 188 40.37 16.99 -11.21
N ARG A 189 41.08 15.93 -10.82
CA ARG A 189 42.16 15.35 -11.62
C ARG A 189 41.64 14.82 -12.96
N LEU A 190 40.48 14.17 -12.97
CA LEU A 190 39.88 13.60 -14.18
C LEU A 190 39.47 14.71 -15.16
N GLU A 191 38.89 15.80 -14.66
CA GLU A 191 38.57 16.98 -15.48
C GLU A 191 39.84 17.69 -15.99
N ALA A 192 40.90 17.77 -15.19
CA ALA A 192 42.18 18.32 -15.64
C ALA A 192 42.78 17.49 -16.79
N ILE A 193 42.73 16.15 -16.70
CA ILE A 193 43.20 15.24 -17.74
C ILE A 193 42.34 15.32 -19.01
N LYS A 194 41.01 15.43 -18.88
CA LYS A 194 40.12 15.63 -20.04
C LYS A 194 40.42 16.94 -20.76
N LYS A 195 40.61 18.03 -20.01
CA LYS A 195 40.96 19.35 -20.57
C LYS A 195 42.31 19.32 -21.26
N SER A 196 43.33 18.69 -20.67
CA SER A 196 44.65 18.58 -21.30
C SER A 196 44.62 17.76 -22.59
N ARG A 197 43.89 16.64 -22.63
CA ARG A 197 43.67 15.86 -23.86
C ARG A 197 42.96 16.67 -24.94
N ARG A 198 41.93 17.44 -24.58
CA ARG A 198 41.20 18.30 -25.52
C ARG A 198 42.09 19.38 -26.12
N ASN A 199 42.94 20.00 -25.29
CA ASN A 199 43.89 21.02 -25.72
C ASN A 199 44.99 20.42 -26.63
N GLN A 200 45.50 19.22 -26.33
CA GLN A 200 46.46 18.53 -27.19
C GLN A 200 45.86 18.14 -28.55
N ALA A 201 44.62 17.66 -28.58
CA ALA A 201 43.93 17.34 -29.83
C ALA A 201 43.72 18.59 -30.71
N GLN A 202 43.38 19.74 -30.12
CA GLN A 202 43.24 21.00 -30.85
C GLN A 202 44.58 21.56 -31.34
N ALA A 203 45.65 21.45 -30.53
CA ALA A 203 46.99 21.89 -30.93
C ALA A 203 47.54 21.07 -32.12
N THR A 204 47.19 19.79 -32.20
CA THR A 204 47.60 18.91 -33.31
C THR A 204 46.85 19.25 -34.61
N ALA A 205 45.59 19.70 -34.52
CA ALA A 205 44.80 20.14 -35.67
C ALA A 205 45.22 21.52 -36.23
N ALA A 206 45.92 22.35 -35.45
CA ALA A 206 46.39 23.66 -35.88
C ALA A 206 47.69 23.63 -36.71
N ASN A 207 48.37 22.47 -36.77
CA ASN A 207 49.66 22.33 -37.46
C ASN A 207 49.50 21.73 -38.88
N ILE A 208 48.60 22.30 -39.68
CA ILE A 208 48.49 21.98 -41.12
C ILE A 208 49.52 22.84 -41.86
N PRO A 209 50.47 22.26 -42.62
CA PRO A 209 51.47 23.06 -43.32
C PRO A 209 50.81 23.88 -44.43
N PHE A 210 51.01 25.20 -44.41
CA PHE A 210 50.60 26.09 -45.49
C PHE A 210 51.38 25.73 -46.77
N SER A 211 50.68 25.23 -47.79
CA SER A 211 51.27 25.02 -49.12
C SER A 211 51.52 26.36 -49.81
N ARG A 212 52.76 26.58 -50.25
CA ARG A 212 53.20 27.77 -51.00
C ARG A 212 52.51 27.80 -52.37
N VAL A 213 51.68 28.81 -52.61
CA VAL A 213 51.02 29.05 -53.90
C VAL A 213 52.01 29.79 -54.81
N GLU A 214 52.45 29.15 -55.89
CA GLU A 214 53.18 29.83 -56.97
C GLU A 214 52.20 30.32 -58.04
N TYR A 215 52.19 31.63 -58.28
CA TYR A 215 51.42 32.23 -59.37
C TYR A 215 52.19 32.09 -60.68
N ARG A 216 51.60 31.41 -61.67
CA ARG A 216 52.10 31.37 -63.05
C ARG A 216 51.43 32.51 -63.84
N LEU A 217 52.21 33.48 -64.30
CA LEU A 217 51.75 34.51 -65.24
C LEU A 217 52.04 34.02 -66.65
N ASP A 218 51.01 33.57 -67.35
CA ASP A 218 51.13 33.13 -68.75
C ASP A 218 51.15 34.36 -69.67
N PHE A 219 52.28 34.61 -70.32
CA PHE A 219 52.40 35.59 -71.39
C PHE A 219 52.00 34.94 -72.72
N PHE A 220 50.95 35.50 -73.33
CA PHE A 220 50.44 35.12 -74.66
C PHE A 220 51.38 35.63 -75.76
N THR A 221 51.87 34.74 -76.63
CA THR A 221 52.48 35.12 -77.91
C THR A 221 51.88 34.28 -79.05
N PRO A 222 51.55 34.88 -80.21
CA PRO A 222 50.70 34.27 -81.23
C PRO A 222 51.48 33.45 -82.27
N GLU A 223 50.84 32.42 -82.83
CA GLU A 223 51.39 31.56 -83.88
C GLU A 223 51.50 32.26 -85.26
N PRO A 224 52.53 31.95 -86.07
CA PRO A 224 52.55 32.28 -87.48
C PRO A 224 52.09 31.11 -88.36
N HIS A 225 51.26 31.45 -89.35
CA HIS A 225 50.80 30.60 -90.44
C HIS A 225 51.92 30.10 -91.37
N ALA A 226 51.79 28.85 -91.82
CA ALA A 226 52.15 28.41 -93.18
C ALA A 226 51.20 27.29 -93.60
#